data_AF-A0A6I1KG83-F1
#
_entry.id   AF-A0A6I1KG83-F1
#
_cell.length_a   1.000
_cell.length_b   1.000
_cell.length_c   1.000
_cell.angle_alpha   90.00
_cell.angle_beta   90.00
_cell.angle_gamma   90.00
#
_symmetry.space_group_name_H-M   'P 1'
#
loop_
_entity.id
_entity.type
_entity.pdbx_description
1 polymer ?
#
loop_
_entity_poly.entity_id
_entity_poly.type
_entity_poly.pdbx_seq_one_letter_code
_entity_poly.pdbx_strand_id
1 'polypeptide(L)'
;MKNCQELRRDPYLPLLKRHFYMKNNSCFKQYANSTTYKIEAKEPDYLYIKESQMPASGKGLFTAIPIYKDEVISIFKGKILSDKEAQYRATNGEDGYFINMPDGTILDSMKVKCFAKYANDALGFVKAKYKNNSKITLDENGNVCIVANRNILVGEEIFCRYGNKYWKKYLERF
;
A
#
# COMPACT_ATOMS: atom_id res chain seq x y z
N MET A 1 -30.27 6.16 10.19
CA MET A 1 -28.79 6.13 10.31
C MET A 1 -28.21 5.93 8.91
N LYS A 2 -27.40 6.87 8.39
CA LYS A 2 -26.79 6.75 7.06
C LYS A 2 -25.78 5.59 7.04
N ASN A 3 -25.76 4.79 5.98
CA ASN A 3 -24.82 3.68 5.87
C ASN A 3 -23.38 4.19 5.56
N CYS A 4 -22.38 3.32 5.73
CA CYS A 4 -20.97 3.70 5.57
C CYS A 4 -20.57 4.08 4.12
N GLN A 5 -21.42 3.81 3.12
CA GLN A 5 -21.24 4.25 1.73
C GLN A 5 -21.85 5.63 1.47
N GLU A 6 -22.96 5.96 2.15
CA GLU A 6 -23.62 7.27 2.07
C GLU A 6 -22.81 8.39 2.73
N LEU A 7 -22.13 8.08 3.85
CA LEU A 7 -21.28 9.04 4.56
C LEU A 7 -19.98 9.38 3.81
N ARG A 8 -19.51 8.51 2.89
CA ARG A 8 -18.36 8.78 2.01
C ARG A 8 -18.64 9.89 0.99
N ARG A 9 -19.92 10.09 0.65
CA ARG A 9 -20.34 11.05 -0.38
C ARG A 9 -20.88 12.35 0.19
N ASP A 10 -20.85 12.54 1.51
CA ASP A 10 -21.36 13.76 2.15
C ASP A 10 -20.25 14.83 2.18
N PRO A 11 -20.30 15.84 1.27
CA PRO A 11 -19.26 16.85 1.16
C PRO A 11 -19.23 17.82 2.36
N TYR A 12 -20.24 17.79 3.23
CA TYR A 12 -20.37 18.67 4.39
C TYR A 12 -19.85 18.05 5.69
N LEU A 13 -19.36 16.79 5.67
CA LEU A 13 -18.84 16.14 6.86
C LEU A 13 -17.34 16.46 7.06
N PRO A 14 -16.94 17.16 8.14
CA PRO A 14 -15.55 17.53 8.39
C PRO A 14 -14.63 16.31 8.47
N LEU A 15 -13.40 16.41 7.97
CA LEU A 15 -12.38 15.34 7.97
C LEU A 15 -12.20 14.70 9.36
N LEU A 16 -12.19 15.51 10.44
CA LEU A 16 -12.12 15.04 11.82
C LEU A 16 -13.31 14.17 12.24
N LYS A 17 -14.52 14.51 11.77
CA LYS A 17 -15.72 13.70 12.03
C LYS A 17 -15.70 12.41 11.22
N ARG A 18 -15.20 12.41 9.98
CA ARG A 18 -15.01 11.19 9.17
C ARG A 18 -14.05 10.20 9.85
N HIS A 19 -12.93 10.70 10.37
CA HIS A 19 -11.94 9.90 11.11
C HIS A 19 -12.52 9.24 12.36
N PHE A 20 -13.22 10.03 13.19
CA PHE A 20 -13.88 9.53 14.41
C PHE A 20 -14.98 8.51 14.10
N TYR A 21 -15.76 8.74 13.04
CA TYR A 21 -16.86 7.84 12.66
C TYR A 21 -16.35 6.53 12.04
N MET A 22 -15.25 6.56 11.27
CA MET A 22 -14.67 5.36 10.69
C MET A 22 -14.01 4.48 11.76
N LYS A 23 -13.23 5.05 12.69
CA LYS A 23 -12.62 4.29 13.82
C LYS A 23 -13.65 3.56 14.69
N ASN A 24 -14.86 4.12 14.82
CA ASN A 24 -15.92 3.57 15.67
C ASN A 24 -16.93 2.67 14.93
N ASN A 25 -16.81 2.47 13.60
CA ASN A 25 -17.73 1.64 12.82
C ASN A 25 -17.15 0.27 12.44
N SER A 26 -18.04 -0.72 12.39
CA SER A 26 -17.82 -2.09 11.89
C SER A 26 -17.28 -2.19 10.45
N CYS A 27 -17.19 -1.07 9.71
CA CYS A 27 -16.69 -1.03 8.34
C CYS A 27 -15.18 -1.35 8.26
N PHE A 28 -14.38 -0.97 9.27
CA PHE A 28 -12.97 -1.39 9.33
C PHE A 28 -12.84 -2.91 9.50
N LYS A 29 -13.67 -3.53 10.36
CA LYS A 29 -13.66 -4.99 10.56
C LYS A 29 -13.95 -5.74 9.25
N GLN A 30 -14.83 -5.23 8.39
CA GLN A 30 -15.12 -5.87 7.09
C GLN A 30 -13.90 -5.92 6.14
N TYR A 31 -13.02 -4.91 6.18
CA TYR A 31 -11.79 -4.88 5.37
C TYR A 31 -10.59 -5.55 6.08
N ALA A 32 -10.61 -5.63 7.41
CA ALA A 32 -9.61 -6.31 8.24
C ALA A 32 -9.93 -7.80 8.49
N ASN A 33 -11.02 -8.35 7.92
CA ASN A 33 -11.42 -9.77 8.04
C ASN A 33 -10.41 -10.77 7.43
N SER A 34 -9.22 -10.34 7.00
CA SER A 34 -8.13 -11.22 6.62
C SER A 34 -7.36 -11.56 7.89
N THR A 35 -7.36 -12.83 8.30
CA THR A 35 -6.40 -13.34 9.30
C THR A 35 -5.01 -13.09 8.73
N THR A 36 -4.31 -12.08 9.24
CA THR A 36 -2.93 -11.76 8.85
C THR A 36 -2.03 -12.08 10.02
N TYR A 37 -0.82 -12.55 9.73
CA TYR A 37 0.14 -12.95 10.76
C TYR A 37 1.29 -11.96 10.79
N LYS A 38 1.62 -11.45 11.97
CA LYS A 38 2.72 -10.52 12.11
C LYS A 38 4.05 -11.28 12.20
N ILE A 39 5.06 -10.79 11.48
CA ILE A 39 6.44 -11.21 11.68
C ILE A 39 6.98 -10.46 12.91
N GLU A 40 7.48 -11.19 13.91
CA GLU A 40 7.96 -10.60 15.17
C GLU A 40 9.28 -9.83 15.02
N ALA A 41 10.12 -10.21 14.05
CA ALA A 41 11.35 -9.49 13.72
C ALA A 41 11.04 -8.07 13.20
N LYS A 42 11.96 -7.11 13.39
CA LYS A 42 11.76 -5.77 12.85
C LYS A 42 12.04 -5.78 11.36
N GLU A 43 11.32 -4.97 10.58
CA GLU A 43 11.52 -4.86 9.12
C GLU A 43 13.01 -4.79 8.69
N PRO A 44 13.90 -3.99 9.31
CA PRO A 44 15.30 -3.93 8.89
C PRO A 44 16.12 -5.21 9.15
N ASP A 45 15.64 -6.11 10.01
CA ASP A 45 16.35 -7.34 10.37
C ASP A 45 16.16 -8.42 9.28
N TYR A 46 15.09 -8.33 8.49
CA TYR A 46 14.77 -9.33 7.46
C TYR A 46 14.42 -8.74 6.08
N LEU A 47 14.21 -7.44 5.96
CA LEU A 47 13.98 -6.78 4.67
C LEU A 47 15.19 -5.97 4.27
N TYR A 48 15.48 -6.00 2.98
CA TYR A 48 16.53 -5.17 2.39
C TYR A 48 16.13 -4.66 1.01
N ILE A 49 16.79 -3.59 0.60
CA ILE A 49 16.54 -2.92 -0.66
C ILE A 49 17.77 -3.14 -1.55
N LYS A 50 17.55 -3.62 -2.77
CA LYS A 50 18.58 -3.68 -3.81
C LYS A 50 17.97 -3.31 -5.16
N GLU A 51 18.77 -3.36 -6.23
CA GLU A 51 18.23 -3.19 -7.58
C GLU A 51 17.18 -4.26 -7.88
N SER A 52 16.05 -3.82 -8.46
CA SER A 52 14.96 -4.72 -8.83
C SER A 52 15.40 -5.68 -9.93
N GLN A 53 14.88 -6.90 -9.90
CA GLN A 53 15.05 -7.86 -10.97
C GLN A 53 14.21 -7.51 -12.21
N MET A 54 13.28 -6.55 -12.09
CA MET A 54 12.51 -6.02 -13.21
C MET A 54 13.30 -4.92 -13.94
N PRO A 55 13.40 -5.00 -15.28
CA PRO A 55 14.04 -3.96 -16.08
C PRO A 55 13.42 -2.58 -15.80
N ALA A 56 14.27 -1.56 -15.73
CA ALA A 56 13.87 -0.14 -15.58
C ALA A 56 12.94 0.16 -14.39
N SER A 57 12.93 -0.69 -13.35
CA SER A 57 12.06 -0.53 -12.16
C SER A 57 12.80 0.06 -10.95
N GLY A 58 14.09 0.38 -11.10
CA GLY A 58 14.89 0.98 -10.05
C GLY A 58 15.18 0.02 -8.90
N LYS A 59 14.75 0.38 -7.68
CA LYS A 59 14.97 -0.44 -6.47
C LYS A 59 13.79 -1.37 -6.22
N GLY A 60 14.08 -2.54 -5.66
CA GLY A 60 13.10 -3.54 -5.25
C GLY A 60 13.23 -3.86 -3.76
N LEU A 61 12.16 -4.43 -3.19
CA LEU A 61 12.11 -4.92 -1.81
C LEU A 61 12.37 -6.42 -1.78
N PHE A 62 13.25 -6.89 -0.90
CA PHE A 62 13.63 -8.30 -0.80
C PHE A 62 13.60 -8.78 0.65
N THR A 63 13.50 -10.10 0.83
CA THR A 63 13.50 -10.75 2.15
C THR A 63 14.76 -11.59 2.39
N ALA A 64 15.29 -11.58 3.61
CA ALA A 64 16.40 -12.42 4.08
C ALA A 64 15.93 -13.67 4.84
N ILE A 65 14.61 -13.81 5.04
CA ILE A 65 13.97 -14.97 5.68
C ILE A 65 12.87 -15.53 4.77
N PRO A 66 12.46 -16.80 4.92
CA PRO A 66 11.21 -17.25 4.33
C PRO A 66 10.04 -16.46 4.93
N ILE A 67 9.11 -16.05 4.08
CA ILE A 67 7.85 -15.40 4.49
C ILE A 67 6.71 -16.33 4.08
N TYR A 68 5.82 -16.64 5.02
CA TYR A 68 4.68 -17.51 4.78
C TYR A 68 3.48 -16.74 4.24
N LYS A 69 2.61 -17.45 3.53
CA LYS A 69 1.35 -16.89 3.06
C LYS A 69 0.57 -16.23 4.22
N ASP A 70 -0.04 -15.09 3.93
CA ASP A 70 -0.84 -14.28 4.84
C ASP A 70 -0.02 -13.57 5.95
N GLU A 71 1.31 -13.64 5.94
CA GLU A 71 2.15 -12.80 6.79
C GLU A 71 2.21 -11.34 6.31
N VAL A 72 2.18 -10.41 7.27
CA VAL A 72 2.41 -8.99 7.06
C VAL A 72 3.90 -8.76 6.84
N ILE A 73 4.26 -8.45 5.60
CA ILE A 73 5.65 -8.26 5.16
C ILE A 73 6.16 -6.90 5.63
N SER A 74 5.44 -5.82 5.34
CA SER A 74 5.86 -4.46 5.66
C SER A 74 4.67 -3.51 5.73
N ILE A 75 4.76 -2.51 6.59
CA ILE A 75 3.73 -1.47 6.79
C ILE A 75 4.10 -0.22 6.00
N PHE A 76 3.13 0.37 5.31
CA PHE A 76 3.30 1.67 4.68
C PHE A 76 3.34 2.78 5.74
N LYS A 77 4.46 3.51 5.77
CA LYS A 77 4.69 4.68 6.62
C LYS A 77 4.76 5.91 5.73
N GLY A 78 4.07 6.98 6.12
CA GLY A 78 3.94 8.16 5.28
C GLY A 78 3.33 9.35 5.99
N LYS A 79 3.22 10.44 5.25
CA LYS A 79 2.48 11.64 5.67
C LYS A 79 1.05 11.56 5.14
N ILE A 80 0.05 11.79 6.00
CA ILE A 80 -1.31 12.03 5.54
C ILE A 80 -1.36 13.44 4.94
N LEU A 81 -1.72 13.54 3.66
CA LEU A 81 -1.78 14.80 2.93
C LEU A 81 -3.14 15.47 3.08
N SER A 82 -3.14 16.81 3.06
CA SER A 82 -4.34 17.59 2.75
C SER A 82 -4.65 17.53 1.26
N ASP A 83 -5.90 17.76 0.87
CA ASP A 83 -6.31 17.78 -0.55
C ASP A 83 -5.48 18.75 -1.38
N LYS A 84 -5.20 19.95 -0.85
CA LYS A 84 -4.36 20.96 -1.51
C LYS A 84 -2.93 20.46 -1.73
N GLU A 85 -2.35 19.79 -0.75
CA GLU A 85 -0.99 19.25 -0.84
C GLU A 85 -0.91 18.06 -1.80
N ALA A 86 -1.91 17.17 -1.76
CA ALA A 86 -2.02 16.05 -2.68
C ALA A 86 -2.17 16.52 -4.13
N GLN A 87 -3.02 17.51 -4.38
CA GLN A 87 -3.19 18.12 -5.70
C GLN A 87 -1.88 18.77 -6.18
N TYR A 88 -1.24 19.58 -5.35
CA TYR A 88 0.02 20.22 -5.69
C TYR A 88 1.10 19.21 -6.08
N ARG A 89 1.29 18.15 -5.28
CA ARG A 89 2.27 17.09 -5.59
C ARG A 89 1.90 16.32 -6.87
N ALA A 90 0.62 16.00 -7.07
CA ALA A 90 0.17 15.30 -8.27
C ALA A 90 0.39 16.10 -9.56
N THR A 91 0.15 17.41 -9.53
CA THR A 91 0.44 18.31 -10.67
C THR A 91 1.93 18.39 -10.98
N ASN A 92 2.81 18.21 -9.98
CA ASN A 92 4.26 18.16 -10.16
C ASN A 92 4.81 16.74 -10.43
N GLY A 93 3.95 15.72 -10.59
CA GLY A 93 4.37 14.34 -10.82
C GLY A 93 4.97 13.62 -9.61
N GLU A 94 4.80 14.17 -8.40
CA GLU A 94 5.30 13.61 -7.13
C GLU A 94 4.30 12.65 -6.45
N ASP A 95 3.49 11.94 -7.25
CA ASP A 95 2.35 11.15 -6.80
C ASP A 95 2.54 9.63 -6.90
N GLY A 96 3.75 9.17 -7.25
CA GLY A 96 4.07 7.75 -7.42
C GLY A 96 3.99 6.90 -6.16
N TYR A 97 3.93 7.53 -4.97
CA TYR A 97 3.86 6.84 -3.67
C TYR A 97 2.58 7.16 -2.89
N PHE A 98 1.55 7.65 -3.59
CA PHE A 98 0.24 7.90 -2.99
C PHE A 98 -0.52 6.61 -2.76
N ILE A 99 -1.07 6.49 -1.57
CA ILE A 99 -1.91 5.38 -1.15
C ILE A 99 -3.26 5.97 -0.73
N ASN A 100 -4.31 5.57 -1.43
CA ASN A 100 -5.67 5.96 -1.08
C ASN A 100 -6.14 5.12 0.11
N MET A 101 -6.38 5.78 1.22
CA MET A 101 -6.86 5.16 2.45
C MET A 101 -8.37 4.88 2.36
N PRO A 102 -8.90 3.90 3.12
CA PRO A 102 -10.34 3.60 3.12
C PRO A 102 -11.24 4.79 3.52
N ASP A 103 -10.71 5.71 4.33
CA ASP A 103 -11.40 6.94 4.76
C ASP A 103 -11.33 8.07 3.71
N GLY A 104 -10.68 7.84 2.58
CA GLY A 104 -10.52 8.79 1.48
C GLY A 104 -9.30 9.70 1.62
N THR A 105 -8.55 9.62 2.72
CA THR A 105 -7.29 10.37 2.85
C THR A 105 -6.18 9.77 1.97
N ILE A 106 -5.14 10.56 1.72
CA ILE A 106 -3.97 10.12 0.94
C ILE A 106 -2.79 10.02 1.88
N LEU A 107 -2.24 8.80 2.01
CA LEU A 107 -0.96 8.55 2.65
C LEU A 107 0.13 8.62 1.58
N ASP A 108 1.11 9.49 1.79
CA ASP A 108 2.28 9.60 0.91
C ASP A 108 3.55 9.10 1.59
N SER A 109 4.12 8.04 1.01
CA SER A 109 5.34 7.38 1.52
C SER A 109 6.64 7.92 0.91
N MET A 110 6.59 8.85 -0.04
CA MET A 110 7.76 9.29 -0.82
C MET A 110 8.92 9.75 0.07
N LYS A 111 8.65 10.70 0.98
CA LYS A 111 9.66 11.34 1.85
C LYS A 111 9.89 10.63 3.19
N VAL A 112 9.17 9.53 3.44
CA VAL A 112 9.26 8.77 4.70
C VAL A 112 10.05 7.48 4.49
N LYS A 113 10.89 7.11 5.46
CA LYS A 113 11.59 5.82 5.46
C LYS A 113 10.55 4.71 5.66
N CYS A 114 10.40 3.87 4.65
CA CYS A 114 9.39 2.85 4.56
C CYS A 114 9.89 1.77 3.60
N PHE A 115 9.87 0.50 4.00
CA PHE A 115 10.28 -0.61 3.12
C PHE A 115 9.21 -0.92 2.08
N ALA A 116 7.94 -0.95 2.48
CA ALA A 116 6.81 -1.28 1.62
C ALA A 116 6.78 -0.50 0.30
N LYS A 117 7.23 0.76 0.29
CA LYS A 117 7.25 1.59 -0.93
C LYS A 117 8.17 1.07 -2.04
N TYR A 118 9.10 0.17 -1.74
CA TYR A 118 10.03 -0.40 -2.72
C TYR A 118 9.52 -1.71 -3.36
N ALA A 119 8.35 -2.23 -2.96
CA ALA A 119 7.78 -3.42 -3.59
C ALA A 119 7.18 -3.05 -4.95
N ASN A 120 7.75 -3.56 -6.04
CA ASN A 120 7.31 -3.26 -7.40
C ASN A 120 6.06 -4.06 -7.80
N ASP A 121 5.29 -3.57 -8.77
CA ASP A 121 4.19 -4.34 -9.36
C ASP A 121 4.65 -5.04 -10.64
N ALA A 122 4.78 -6.36 -10.58
CA ALA A 122 5.23 -7.21 -11.68
C ALA A 122 4.24 -7.29 -12.85
N LEU A 123 3.01 -6.82 -12.66
CA LEU A 123 1.94 -6.81 -13.66
C LEU A 123 1.69 -5.41 -14.25
N GLY A 124 2.68 -4.51 -14.15
CA GLY A 124 2.64 -3.19 -14.76
C GLY A 124 2.72 -3.20 -16.29
N PHE A 125 3.20 -2.08 -16.86
CA PHE A 125 3.27 -1.90 -18.32
C PHE A 125 4.20 -2.89 -19.02
N VAL A 126 5.34 -3.17 -18.40
CA VAL A 126 6.31 -4.11 -18.95
C VAL A 126 5.89 -5.51 -18.51
N LYS A 127 5.56 -6.36 -19.47
CA LYS A 127 5.27 -7.78 -19.21
C LYS A 127 6.55 -8.44 -18.70
N ALA A 128 6.67 -8.54 -17.38
CA ALA A 128 7.79 -9.22 -16.74
C ALA A 128 7.52 -10.73 -16.64
N LYS A 129 8.60 -11.51 -16.51
CA LYS A 129 8.50 -12.95 -16.19
C LYS A 129 8.01 -13.22 -14.76
N TYR A 130 8.01 -12.19 -13.91
CA TYR A 130 7.65 -12.28 -12.50
C TYR A 130 6.13 -12.16 -12.29
N LYS A 131 5.65 -12.67 -11.17
CA LYS A 131 4.25 -12.57 -10.73
C LYS A 131 4.23 -11.96 -9.34
N ASN A 132 3.18 -11.16 -9.06
CA ASN A 132 2.97 -10.61 -7.73
C ASN A 132 2.81 -11.73 -6.70
N ASN A 133 3.68 -11.72 -5.69
CA ASN A 133 3.69 -12.66 -4.56
C ASN A 133 3.13 -12.04 -3.28
N SER A 134 2.68 -10.79 -3.35
CA SER A 134 2.01 -10.08 -2.26
C SER A 134 0.88 -9.18 -2.75
N LYS A 135 0.11 -8.62 -1.80
CA LYS A 135 -1.00 -7.69 -2.02
C LYS A 135 -0.96 -6.54 -1.02
N ILE A 136 -1.46 -5.36 -1.41
CA ILE A 136 -1.70 -4.24 -0.49
C ILE A 136 -3.05 -4.47 0.20
N THR A 137 -3.08 -4.41 1.52
CA THR A 137 -4.30 -4.57 2.33
C THR A 137 -4.20 -3.81 3.65
N LEU A 138 -5.16 -3.99 4.55
CA LEU A 138 -5.10 -3.49 5.92
C LEU A 138 -4.73 -4.64 6.85
N ASP A 139 -3.84 -4.38 7.82
CA ASP A 139 -3.64 -5.30 8.94
C ASP A 139 -4.82 -5.24 9.93
N GLU A 140 -4.76 -6.07 10.97
CA GLU A 140 -5.75 -6.10 12.06
C GLU A 140 -5.89 -4.77 12.83
N ASN A 141 -4.87 -3.91 12.77
CA ASN A 141 -4.84 -2.60 13.40
C ASN A 141 -5.30 -1.47 12.45
N GLY A 142 -5.65 -1.81 11.20
CA GLY A 142 -6.08 -0.85 10.17
C GLY A 142 -4.93 -0.11 9.49
N ASN A 143 -3.68 -0.56 9.64
CA ASN A 143 -2.55 -0.01 8.90
C ASN A 143 -2.51 -0.57 7.48
N VAL A 144 -2.24 0.27 6.48
CA VAL A 144 -1.98 -0.23 5.13
C VAL A 144 -0.65 -0.96 5.12
N CYS A 145 -0.67 -2.20 4.65
CA CYS A 145 0.49 -3.08 4.64
C CYS A 145 0.56 -3.92 3.38
N ILE A 146 1.71 -4.56 3.18
CA ILE A 146 1.94 -5.60 2.20
C ILE A 146 1.80 -6.94 2.89
N VAL A 147 0.96 -7.81 2.34
CA VAL A 147 0.73 -9.18 2.85
C VAL A 147 1.08 -10.20 1.78
N ALA A 148 1.79 -11.25 2.17
CA ALA A 148 2.15 -12.35 1.28
C ALA A 148 0.91 -13.10 0.77
N ASN A 149 0.82 -13.37 -0.53
CA ASN A 149 -0.29 -14.15 -1.12
C ASN A 149 0.06 -15.64 -1.33
N ARG A 150 1.35 -15.98 -1.15
CA ARG A 150 1.96 -17.32 -1.15
C ARG A 150 3.18 -17.30 -0.24
N ASN A 151 3.80 -18.46 -0.03
CA ASN A 151 5.12 -18.50 0.59
C ASN A 151 6.17 -17.85 -0.35
N ILE A 152 7.06 -17.03 0.21
CA ILE A 152 8.14 -16.30 -0.48
C ILE A 152 9.46 -16.82 0.08
N LEU A 153 10.38 -17.22 -0.80
CA LEU A 153 11.67 -17.79 -0.40
C LEU A 153 12.66 -16.71 0.00
N VAL A 154 13.68 -17.11 0.77
CA VAL A 154 14.84 -16.26 1.09
C VAL A 154 15.45 -15.71 -0.21
N GLY A 155 15.67 -14.40 -0.24
CA GLY A 155 16.29 -13.70 -1.36
C GLY A 155 15.35 -13.35 -2.52
N GLU A 156 14.08 -13.76 -2.49
CA GLU A 156 13.09 -13.35 -3.49
C GLU A 156 12.76 -11.86 -3.37
N GLU A 157 12.46 -11.23 -4.51
CA GLU A 157 11.86 -9.90 -4.55
C GLU A 157 10.37 -9.98 -4.21
N ILE A 158 9.91 -9.03 -3.42
CA ILE A 158 8.51 -8.86 -3.05
C ILE A 158 7.86 -7.97 -4.11
N PHE A 159 6.89 -8.55 -4.81
CA PHE A 159 6.11 -7.92 -5.87
C PHE A 159 4.65 -7.81 -5.48
N CYS A 160 4.13 -6.58 -5.54
CA CYS A 160 2.82 -6.24 -5.02
C CYS A 160 1.99 -5.48 -6.05
N ARG A 161 0.73 -5.88 -6.24
CA ARG A 161 -0.16 -5.22 -7.20
C ARG A 161 -0.52 -3.81 -6.74
N TYR A 162 -0.21 -2.80 -7.55
CA TYR A 162 -0.60 -1.39 -7.31
C TYR A 162 -2.07 -1.14 -7.64
N GLY A 163 -2.59 -1.89 -8.62
CA GLY A 163 -4.00 -1.88 -9.00
C GLY A 163 -4.28 -1.07 -10.26
N ASN A 164 -5.39 -1.39 -10.92
CA ASN A 164 -5.69 -0.89 -12.27
C ASN A 164 -5.82 0.64 -12.33
N LYS A 165 -6.34 1.28 -11.28
CA LYS A 165 -6.50 2.74 -11.24
C LYS A 165 -5.15 3.46 -11.25
N TYR A 166 -4.16 2.91 -10.55
CA TYR A 166 -2.80 3.44 -10.54
C TYR A 166 -2.24 3.38 -11.96
N TRP A 167 -2.25 2.20 -12.59
CA TRP A 167 -1.71 2.05 -13.94
C TRP A 167 -2.46 2.84 -15.00
N LYS A 168 -3.79 2.94 -14.93
CA LYS A 168 -4.59 3.74 -15.88
C LYS A 168 -4.14 5.20 -15.91
N LYS A 169 -3.87 5.80 -14.74
CA LYS A 169 -3.38 7.17 -14.64
C LYS A 169 -2.05 7.40 -15.38
N TYR A 170 -1.15 6.41 -15.35
CA TYR A 170 0.13 6.52 -16.06
C TYR A 170 0.00 6.18 -17.54
N LEU A 171 -1.01 5.42 -17.98
CA LEU A 171 -1.32 5.28 -19.42
C LEU A 171 -1.77 6.60 -20.02
N GLU A 172 -2.59 7.37 -19.31
CA GLU A 172 -3.10 8.66 -19.78
C GLU A 172 -2.03 9.78 -19.81
N ARG A 173 -0.80 9.50 -19.34
CA ARG A 173 0.35 10.42 -19.41
C ARG A 173 1.21 10.22 -20.67
N PHE A 174 0.91 9.22 -21.49
CA PHE A 174 1.52 8.94 -22.79
C PHE A 174 0.46 9.06 -23.90
#